data_AF-A0A1F8ULQ9-F1
#
_entry.id   AF-A0A1F8ULQ9-F1
#
_cell.length_a   1.000
_cell.length_b   1.000
_cell.length_c   1.000
_cell.angle_alpha   90.00
_cell.angle_beta   90.00
_cell.angle_gamma   90.00
#
_symmetry.space_group_name_H-M   'P 1'
#
loop_
_entity.id
_entity.type
_entity.pdbx_description
1 polymer ?
#
loop_
_entity_poly.entity_id
_entity_poly.type
_entity_poly.pdbx_seq_one_letter_code
_entity_poly.pdbx_strand_id
1 'polypeptide(L)'
;MKTSDKSKKLIVLGCILVIVLIAISYLVLNFMKNPATNIENVDEIEGNKTNQTGTTQNQVEVENKNSIYIKDKEVGSYIWFSGNNWIILNKADDGIVLISADPIAILNYNYEDNNEYDLSYLRVWLNQTYYKTLNNKALLIPQTFIWRENEDGTNNSVTDNIGMLTKDEYIKYKGILNISKYNWTMSAPSYALNQAYCISNDGKLNVAPIDSKYGVTPVIKISNTISLKSGEGTKASPYKLKQESIAKTGEKLNTRHSGEYITYSGFSWRIVDVNTNLTTKIVCNSAIWFQGFDTRNIPSYNPKDKYNIANFLNTVFYENLENKHWIVLSDWYIRDIGYMAPAKDPKKSSQYDKVGNNPDKKVEKSIEQVKYEQNKVESISANVGLLRLGELITTTDINADWWLITQPNDSTTKIYYVYYLSGIISQADAFTNFPARPAINIDESVYITGGEGTIDNPYTINK
;
A
#
# COMPACT_ATOMS: atom_id res chain seq x y z
N MET A 1 -47.24 -4.43 -40.84
CA MET A 1 -47.91 -4.84 -39.59
C MET A 1 -47.27 -6.09 -38.95
N LYS A 2 -45.93 -6.16 -38.83
CA LYS A 2 -45.19 -7.33 -38.28
C LYS A 2 -44.14 -6.96 -37.21
N THR A 3 -44.04 -5.69 -36.82
CA THR A 3 -43.05 -5.16 -35.87
C THR A 3 -43.56 -5.03 -34.43
N SER A 4 -44.87 -5.17 -34.18
CA SER A 4 -45.47 -5.02 -32.85
C SER A 4 -45.31 -6.24 -31.93
N ASP A 5 -45.00 -7.43 -32.46
CA ASP A 5 -45.00 -8.67 -31.67
C ASP A 5 -43.62 -9.00 -31.08
N LYS A 6 -42.52 -8.56 -31.71
CA LYS A 6 -41.16 -8.72 -31.18
C LYS A 6 -40.89 -7.81 -29.97
N SER A 7 -41.39 -6.58 -29.96
CA SER A 7 -41.20 -5.65 -28.84
C SER A 7 -41.94 -6.10 -27.57
N LYS A 8 -43.15 -6.64 -27.72
CA LYS A 8 -43.92 -7.22 -26.60
C LYS A 8 -43.21 -8.42 -25.97
N LYS A 9 -42.61 -9.30 -26.78
CA LYS A 9 -41.83 -10.45 -26.29
C LYS A 9 -40.56 -10.04 -25.53
N LEU A 10 -39.87 -8.98 -25.99
CA LEU A 10 -38.70 -8.43 -25.30
C LEU A 10 -39.04 -7.79 -23.95
N ILE A 11 -40.17 -7.08 -23.86
CA ILE A 11 -40.64 -6.49 -22.60
C ILE A 11 -41.01 -7.58 -21.60
N VAL A 12 -41.74 -8.61 -22.04
CA VAL A 12 -42.10 -9.75 -21.19
C VAL A 12 -40.85 -10.50 -20.69
N LEU A 13 -39.85 -10.70 -21.54
CA LEU A 13 -38.59 -11.33 -21.14
C LEU A 13 -37.81 -10.49 -20.10
N GLY A 14 -37.81 -9.16 -20.28
CA GLY A 14 -37.21 -8.23 -19.32
C GLY A 14 -37.92 -8.26 -17.95
N CYS A 15 -39.26 -8.30 -17.93
CA CYS A 15 -40.02 -8.42 -16.69
C CYS A 15 -39.77 -9.75 -15.96
N ILE A 16 -39.66 -10.86 -16.70
CA ILE A 16 -39.32 -12.17 -16.10
C ILE A 16 -37.92 -12.14 -15.48
N LEU A 17 -36.94 -11.53 -16.14
CA LEU A 17 -35.58 -11.43 -15.62
C LEU A 17 -35.52 -10.64 -14.30
N VAL A 18 -36.27 -9.55 -14.20
CA VAL A 18 -36.36 -8.73 -12.97
C VAL A 18 -37.00 -9.51 -11.83
N ILE A 19 -38.06 -10.28 -12.09
CA ILE A 19 -38.72 -11.12 -11.07
C ILE A 19 -37.77 -12.21 -10.56
N VAL A 20 -36.99 -12.83 -11.45
CA VAL A 20 -35.98 -13.83 -11.08
C VAL A 20 -34.87 -13.21 -10.22
N LEU A 21 -34.40 -12.01 -10.56
CA LEU A 21 -33.39 -11.30 -9.76
C LEU A 21 -33.91 -10.96 -8.35
N ILE A 22 -35.16 -10.53 -8.23
CA ILE A 22 -35.79 -10.26 -6.92
C ILE A 22 -35.91 -11.54 -6.09
N ALA A 23 -36.29 -12.67 -6.70
CA ALA A 23 -36.39 -13.96 -6.02
C ALA A 23 -35.02 -14.47 -5.53
N ILE A 24 -33.96 -14.29 -6.32
CA ILE A 24 -32.59 -14.64 -5.94
C ILE A 24 -32.12 -13.75 -4.77
N SER A 25 -32.34 -12.43 -4.84
CA SER A 25 -32.02 -11.52 -3.73
C SER A 25 -32.76 -11.91 -2.44
N TYR A 26 -34.03 -12.30 -2.54
CA TYR A 26 -34.80 -12.77 -1.38
C TYR A 26 -34.23 -14.05 -0.77
N LEU A 27 -33.85 -15.03 -1.60
CA LEU A 27 -33.22 -16.28 -1.15
C LEU A 27 -31.88 -16.03 -0.44
N VAL A 28 -31.04 -15.15 -1.00
CA VAL A 28 -29.74 -14.80 -0.39
C VAL A 28 -29.95 -14.12 0.97
N LEU A 29 -30.89 -13.18 1.07
CA LEU A 29 -31.22 -12.52 2.34
C LEU A 29 -31.76 -13.50 3.39
N ASN A 30 -32.54 -14.51 2.97
CA ASN A 30 -33.08 -15.51 3.88
C ASN A 30 -32.00 -16.51 4.35
N PHE A 31 -31.04 -16.82 3.48
CA PHE A 31 -29.89 -17.67 3.82
C PHE A 31 -28.94 -16.98 4.81
N MET A 32 -28.74 -15.66 4.67
CA MET A 32 -27.92 -14.87 5.61
C MET A 32 -28.58 -14.67 6.98
N LYS A 33 -29.91 -14.86 7.11
CA LYS A 33 -30.62 -14.72 8.39
C LYS A 33 -30.60 -15.96 9.28
N ASN A 34 -30.18 -17.12 8.76
CA ASN A 34 -30.13 -18.37 9.53
C ASN A 34 -28.70 -18.94 9.57
N PRO A 35 -27.83 -18.47 10.48
CA PRO A 35 -26.64 -19.23 10.83
C PRO A 35 -27.06 -20.52 11.56
N ALA A 36 -26.49 -21.64 11.12
CA ALA A 36 -26.78 -22.99 11.59
C ALA A 36 -26.74 -23.12 13.12
N THR A 37 -27.74 -23.81 13.66
CA THR A 37 -27.85 -24.23 15.05
C THR A 37 -26.81 -25.30 15.42
N ASN A 38 -26.37 -25.20 16.68
CA ASN A 38 -25.26 -25.89 17.33
C ASN A 38 -25.29 -27.42 17.34
N ILE A 39 -24.07 -27.92 17.45
CA ILE A 39 -23.58 -29.28 17.71
C ILE A 39 -24.16 -29.85 19.02
N GLU A 40 -24.50 -31.14 18.97
CA GLU A 40 -24.95 -31.96 20.10
C GLU A 40 -23.87 -32.14 21.18
N ASN A 41 -24.35 -32.17 22.42
CA ASN A 41 -23.64 -32.44 23.67
C ASN A 41 -22.91 -33.79 23.67
N VAL A 42 -21.72 -33.84 24.29
CA VAL A 42 -21.23 -35.05 24.98
C VAL A 42 -20.58 -34.65 26.31
N ASP A 43 -21.37 -34.90 27.35
CA ASP A 43 -21.10 -35.38 28.70
C ASP A 43 -19.87 -34.96 29.53
N GLU A 44 -20.28 -34.51 30.71
CA GLU A 44 -19.63 -34.22 31.98
C GLU A 44 -19.08 -35.50 32.65
N ILE A 45 -17.85 -35.44 33.18
CA ILE A 45 -17.41 -36.33 34.26
C ILE A 45 -16.71 -35.49 35.34
N GLU A 46 -17.41 -35.34 36.46
CA GLU A 46 -16.89 -34.91 37.76
C GLU A 46 -15.88 -35.92 38.35
N GLY A 47 -14.94 -35.41 39.16
CA GLY A 47 -14.41 -36.19 40.28
C GLY A 47 -12.93 -35.93 40.62
N ASN A 48 -12.66 -34.95 41.49
CA ASN A 48 -12.22 -35.19 42.88
C ASN A 48 -11.44 -34.01 43.47
N LYS A 49 -11.94 -33.54 44.61
CA LYS A 49 -11.22 -32.69 45.56
C LYS A 49 -10.35 -33.55 46.47
N THR A 50 -9.11 -33.13 46.68
CA THR A 50 -8.39 -33.36 47.94
C THR A 50 -7.49 -32.17 48.24
N ASN A 51 -7.75 -31.53 49.38
CA ASN A 51 -6.86 -30.57 50.01
C ASN A 51 -5.71 -31.32 50.69
N GLN A 52 -4.47 -30.85 50.53
CA GLN A 52 -3.48 -30.87 51.60
C GLN A 52 -2.39 -29.80 51.40
N THR A 53 -2.09 -29.16 52.52
CA THR A 53 -1.15 -28.07 52.80
C THR A 53 0.32 -28.43 52.61
N GLY A 54 1.13 -27.47 52.17
CA GLY A 54 2.60 -27.54 52.25
C GLY A 54 3.32 -26.40 51.53
N THR A 55 3.92 -25.49 52.29
CA THR A 55 4.84 -24.43 51.87
C THR A 55 6.10 -24.98 51.18
N THR A 56 6.58 -24.28 50.13
CA THR A 56 7.95 -23.71 49.92
C THR A 56 8.34 -23.68 48.43
N GLN A 57 8.82 -22.52 47.97
CA GLN A 57 9.68 -22.25 46.80
C GLN A 57 9.29 -22.77 45.39
N ASN A 58 8.89 -21.84 44.54
CA ASN A 58 9.61 -21.42 43.32
C ASN A 58 8.61 -20.65 42.46
N GLN A 59 8.91 -19.39 42.13
CA GLN A 59 8.29 -18.73 40.98
C GLN A 59 8.81 -19.46 39.73
N VAL A 60 8.18 -20.59 39.43
CA VAL A 60 8.13 -21.13 38.08
C VAL A 60 7.27 -20.14 37.32
N GLU A 61 7.92 -19.32 36.51
CA GLU A 61 7.28 -18.67 35.37
C GLU A 61 6.46 -19.75 34.69
N VAL A 62 5.13 -19.64 34.76
CA VAL A 62 4.25 -20.50 33.96
C VAL A 62 4.49 -20.05 32.53
N GLU A 63 5.48 -20.66 31.89
CA GLU A 63 5.66 -20.63 30.45
C GLU A 63 4.33 -21.08 29.88
N ASN A 64 3.60 -20.12 29.30
CA ASN A 64 2.42 -20.40 28.52
C ASN A 64 2.85 -21.28 27.35
N LYS A 65 2.76 -22.60 27.53
CA LYS A 65 3.11 -23.67 26.57
C LYS A 65 2.32 -23.64 25.25
N ASN A 66 1.51 -22.61 25.02
CA ASN A 66 0.77 -22.38 23.77
C ASN A 66 1.28 -21.15 22.98
N SER A 67 2.41 -20.56 23.34
CA SER A 67 3.01 -19.46 22.56
C SER A 67 3.72 -20.02 21.33
N ILE A 68 3.01 -20.13 20.21
CA ILE A 68 3.65 -20.49 18.93
C ILE A 68 4.47 -19.28 18.45
N TYR A 69 5.77 -19.47 18.21
CA TYR A 69 6.65 -18.42 17.70
C TYR A 69 6.68 -18.44 16.18
N ILE A 70 6.98 -17.28 15.59
CA ILE A 70 7.12 -17.14 14.14
C ILE A 70 8.24 -18.03 13.56
N LYS A 71 9.31 -18.30 14.32
CA LYS A 71 10.45 -19.12 13.88
C LYS A 71 10.06 -20.58 13.60
N ASP A 72 8.97 -21.04 14.22
CA ASP A 72 8.47 -22.40 14.07
C ASP A 72 7.57 -22.55 12.83
N LYS A 73 7.30 -21.45 12.09
CA LYS A 73 6.43 -21.45 10.91
C LYS A 73 7.18 -21.80 9.63
N GLU A 74 6.44 -22.24 8.61
CA GLU A 74 7.03 -22.68 7.35
C GLU A 74 7.37 -21.49 6.44
N VAL A 75 8.47 -21.61 5.70
CA VAL A 75 8.78 -20.72 4.58
C VAL A 75 7.63 -20.79 3.56
N GLY A 76 7.23 -19.63 3.03
CA GLY A 76 6.04 -19.49 2.18
C GLY A 76 4.74 -19.19 2.94
N SER A 77 4.73 -19.29 4.28
CA SER A 77 3.57 -18.86 5.07
C SER A 77 3.40 -17.34 5.05
N TYR A 78 2.15 -16.89 5.28
CA TYR A 78 1.76 -15.49 5.31
C TYR A 78 1.67 -14.92 6.73
N ILE A 79 2.06 -13.66 6.89
CA ILE A 79 1.96 -12.86 8.12
C ILE A 79 1.25 -11.55 7.78
N TRP A 80 0.34 -11.12 8.65
CA TRP A 80 -0.21 -9.78 8.61
C TRP A 80 0.66 -8.87 9.47
N PHE A 81 1.21 -7.83 8.85
CA PHE A 81 2.03 -6.84 9.54
C PHE A 81 1.94 -5.49 8.84
N SER A 82 1.65 -4.45 9.60
CA SER A 82 1.64 -3.07 9.11
C SER A 82 0.75 -2.89 7.87
N GLY A 83 -0.51 -3.37 7.98
CA GLY A 83 -1.53 -3.18 6.95
C GLY A 83 -1.35 -4.00 5.68
N ASN A 84 -0.40 -4.95 5.66
CA ASN A 84 -0.06 -5.74 4.48
C ASN A 84 0.17 -7.22 4.83
N ASN A 85 -0.06 -8.08 3.83
CA ASN A 85 0.38 -9.47 3.86
C ASN A 85 1.86 -9.56 3.51
N TRP A 86 2.60 -10.38 4.25
CA TRP A 86 4.01 -10.66 4.06
C TRP A 86 4.24 -12.17 3.96
N ILE A 87 5.20 -12.59 3.16
CA ILE A 87 5.58 -14.00 2.96
C ILE A 87 6.91 -14.26 3.68
N ILE A 88 6.98 -15.36 4.44
CA ILE A 88 8.24 -15.82 5.07
C ILE A 88 9.17 -16.36 3.97
N LEU A 89 10.31 -15.69 3.75
CA LEU A 89 11.32 -16.15 2.77
C LEU A 89 12.38 -17.05 3.39
N ASN A 90 12.86 -16.66 4.56
CA ASN A 90 13.96 -17.35 5.22
C ASN A 90 13.85 -17.22 6.74
N LYS A 91 14.34 -18.24 7.44
CA LYS A 91 14.45 -18.32 8.89
C LYS A 91 15.91 -18.52 9.22
N ALA A 92 16.60 -17.43 9.54
CA ALA A 92 17.96 -17.47 10.02
C ALA A 92 17.96 -17.45 11.57
N ASP A 93 19.07 -17.87 12.17
CA ASP A 93 19.21 -17.89 13.63
C ASP A 93 19.11 -16.50 14.26
N ASP A 94 19.39 -15.45 13.48
CA ASP A 94 19.39 -14.04 13.90
C ASP A 94 18.17 -13.25 13.42
N GLY A 95 17.18 -13.90 12.78
CA GLY A 95 15.93 -13.27 12.40
C GLY A 95 15.20 -13.94 11.24
N ILE A 96 14.02 -13.41 10.93
CA ILE A 96 13.14 -13.93 9.89
C ILE A 96 13.01 -12.89 8.79
N VAL A 97 13.32 -13.30 7.56
CA VAL A 97 13.23 -12.44 6.38
C VAL A 97 11.85 -12.56 5.78
N LEU A 98 11.19 -11.43 5.62
CA LEU A 98 9.86 -11.31 5.05
C LEU A 98 9.90 -10.45 3.78
N ILE A 99 8.99 -10.73 2.85
CA ILE A 99 8.72 -9.91 1.68
C ILE A 99 7.24 -9.54 1.62
N SER A 100 6.88 -8.34 1.18
CA SER A 100 5.47 -8.01 0.98
C SER A 100 4.88 -8.94 -0.09
N ALA A 101 3.65 -9.42 0.12
CA ALA A 101 3.00 -10.36 -0.79
C ALA A 101 2.65 -9.73 -2.14
N ASP A 102 2.41 -8.43 -2.14
CA ASP A 102 2.06 -7.61 -3.29
C ASP A 102 2.96 -6.35 -3.25
N PRO A 103 3.22 -5.68 -4.38
CA PRO A 103 3.95 -4.42 -4.36
C PRO A 103 3.13 -3.37 -3.59
N ILE A 104 3.80 -2.41 -2.95
CA ILE A 104 3.14 -1.39 -2.10
C ILE A 104 3.00 -0.02 -2.76
N ALA A 105 3.79 0.25 -3.80
CA ALA A 105 3.82 1.48 -4.56
C ALA A 105 4.35 1.20 -5.97
N ILE A 106 4.14 2.13 -6.90
CA ILE A 106 4.75 2.12 -8.24
C ILE A 106 5.69 3.32 -8.38
N LEU A 107 6.96 3.05 -8.67
CA LEU A 107 8.04 4.03 -8.69
C LEU A 107 9.02 3.76 -9.84
N ASN A 108 9.72 4.81 -10.25
CA ASN A 108 10.95 4.66 -11.01
C ASN A 108 12.08 4.12 -10.12
N TYR A 109 13.05 3.44 -10.72
CA TYR A 109 14.24 2.96 -10.03
C TYR A 109 15.11 4.14 -9.58
N ASN A 110 15.40 5.04 -10.53
CA ASN A 110 16.10 6.30 -10.32
C ASN A 110 15.67 7.33 -11.39
N TYR A 111 16.11 8.59 -11.26
CA TYR A 111 15.86 9.65 -12.25
C TYR A 111 17.13 10.16 -12.93
N GLU A 112 18.28 10.04 -12.25
CA GLU A 112 19.59 10.33 -12.86
C GLU A 112 20.14 9.08 -13.56
N ASP A 113 21.09 9.29 -14.48
CA ASP A 113 21.74 8.26 -15.31
C ASP A 113 22.63 7.27 -14.49
N ASN A 114 22.06 6.63 -13.47
CA ASN A 114 22.71 5.57 -12.71
C ASN A 114 21.70 4.54 -12.19
N ASN A 115 22.17 3.29 -12.12
CA ASN A 115 21.39 2.16 -11.61
C ASN A 115 21.92 1.63 -10.26
N GLU A 116 22.71 2.46 -9.56
CA GLU A 116 23.30 2.11 -8.28
C GLU A 116 22.21 2.12 -7.21
N TYR A 117 21.99 0.98 -6.55
CA TYR A 117 20.88 0.85 -5.59
C TYR A 117 21.07 1.72 -4.35
N ASP A 118 22.31 1.89 -3.91
CA ASP A 118 22.68 2.70 -2.74
C ASP A 118 22.33 4.19 -2.91
N LEU A 119 22.36 4.69 -4.14
CA LEU A 119 21.95 6.05 -4.52
C LEU A 119 20.53 6.13 -5.11
N SER A 120 19.84 5.00 -5.26
CA SER A 120 18.55 4.91 -5.95
C SER A 120 17.41 5.60 -5.20
N TYR A 121 16.43 6.07 -5.97
CA TYR A 121 15.20 6.64 -5.43
C TYR A 121 14.37 5.61 -4.67
N LEU A 122 14.38 4.35 -5.13
CA LEU A 122 13.72 3.25 -4.45
C LEU A 122 14.25 3.08 -3.02
N ARG A 123 15.58 3.01 -2.85
CA ARG A 123 16.18 2.85 -1.53
C ARG A 123 15.83 4.00 -0.60
N VAL A 124 15.92 5.23 -1.10
CA VAL A 124 15.59 6.45 -0.34
C VAL A 124 14.12 6.44 0.06
N TRP A 125 13.21 6.14 -0.88
CA TRP A 125 11.78 6.07 -0.60
C TRP A 125 11.45 4.97 0.42
N LEU A 126 12.03 3.78 0.27
CA LEU A 126 11.84 2.66 1.21
C LEU A 126 12.23 3.05 2.62
N ASN A 127 13.44 3.61 2.80
CA ASN A 127 14.00 3.84 4.13
C ASN A 127 13.67 5.22 4.75
N GLN A 128 13.14 6.18 3.98
CA GLN A 128 12.79 7.51 4.51
C GLN A 128 11.29 7.81 4.49
N THR A 129 10.53 7.19 3.58
CA THR A 129 9.09 7.41 3.43
C THR A 129 8.34 6.20 3.92
N TYR A 130 8.50 5.05 3.26
CA TYR A 130 7.76 3.85 3.64
C TYR A 130 8.07 3.39 5.08
N TYR A 131 9.34 3.43 5.49
CA TYR A 131 9.75 3.10 6.86
C TYR A 131 8.96 3.85 7.95
N LYS A 132 8.57 5.11 7.71
CA LYS A 132 7.79 5.89 8.69
C LYS A 132 6.38 5.35 8.89
N THR A 133 5.83 4.72 7.85
CA THR A 133 4.47 4.20 7.83
C THR A 133 4.33 2.86 8.55
N LEU A 134 5.46 2.17 8.80
CA LEU A 134 5.45 0.84 9.42
C LEU A 134 5.00 0.85 10.88
N ASN A 135 4.12 -0.10 11.24
CA ASN A 135 3.77 -0.40 12.63
C ASN A 135 4.94 -1.04 13.37
N ASN A 136 5.07 -0.77 14.68
CA ASN A 136 6.03 -1.37 15.60
C ASN A 136 7.44 -1.62 15.00
N LYS A 137 8.08 -0.54 14.55
CA LYS A 137 9.41 -0.55 13.91
C LYS A 137 10.52 -1.16 14.77
N ALA A 138 10.31 -1.27 16.09
CA ALA A 138 11.23 -1.91 17.01
C ALA A 138 11.39 -3.43 16.76
N LEU A 139 10.48 -4.03 15.98
CA LEU A 139 10.59 -5.42 15.55
C LEU A 139 11.60 -5.63 14.42
N LEU A 140 11.95 -4.56 13.68
CA LEU A 140 12.83 -4.62 12.52
C LEU A 140 14.29 -4.74 12.95
N ILE A 141 15.01 -5.60 12.24
CA ILE A 141 16.46 -5.80 12.39
C ILE A 141 17.11 -5.31 11.10
N PRO A 142 18.02 -4.32 11.16
CA PRO A 142 18.82 -3.93 9.99
C PRO A 142 19.58 -5.12 9.44
N GLN A 143 19.65 -5.24 8.12
CA GLN A 143 20.40 -6.29 7.46
C GLN A 143 21.22 -5.75 6.29
N THR A 144 22.31 -6.45 5.99
CA THR A 144 23.14 -6.14 4.84
C THR A 144 22.53 -6.73 3.57
N PHE A 145 22.19 -5.85 2.63
CA PHE A 145 21.73 -6.21 1.29
C PHE A 145 22.91 -6.06 0.32
N ILE A 146 23.31 -7.15 -0.31
CA ILE A 146 24.32 -7.15 -1.38
C ILE A 146 23.58 -6.93 -2.69
N TRP A 147 23.71 -5.74 -3.28
CA TRP A 147 22.95 -5.39 -4.49
C TRP A 147 23.74 -5.64 -5.78
N ARG A 148 25.06 -5.80 -5.68
CA ARG A 148 25.95 -6.15 -6.80
C ARG A 148 27.22 -6.88 -6.32
N GLU A 149 27.61 -7.90 -7.07
CA GLU A 149 28.94 -8.53 -7.02
C GLU A 149 29.78 -7.99 -8.18
N ASN A 150 31.01 -7.59 -7.89
CA ASN A 150 31.95 -7.02 -8.87
C ASN A 150 32.86 -8.12 -9.45
N GLU A 151 33.46 -7.86 -10.63
CA GLU A 151 34.33 -8.84 -11.31
C GLU A 151 35.57 -9.25 -10.50
N ASP A 152 36.00 -8.40 -9.57
CA ASP A 152 37.12 -8.65 -8.66
C ASP A 152 36.74 -9.48 -7.42
N GLY A 153 35.48 -9.93 -7.33
CA GLY A 153 34.94 -10.71 -6.20
C GLY A 153 34.54 -9.86 -4.99
N THR A 154 34.62 -8.52 -5.08
CA THR A 154 34.09 -7.63 -4.04
C THR A 154 32.59 -7.42 -4.20
N ASN A 155 31.92 -6.97 -3.13
CA ASN A 155 30.48 -6.75 -3.11
C ASN A 155 30.15 -5.31 -2.78
N ASN A 156 29.23 -4.73 -3.55
CA ASN A 156 28.55 -3.51 -3.14
C ASN A 156 27.34 -3.87 -2.30
N SER A 157 27.24 -3.25 -1.13
CA SER A 157 26.18 -3.54 -0.19
C SER A 157 25.73 -2.29 0.56
N VAL A 158 24.53 -2.38 1.13
CA VAL A 158 23.97 -1.38 2.03
C VAL A 158 23.41 -2.08 3.27
N THR A 159 23.46 -1.44 4.43
CA THR A 159 22.81 -1.94 5.65
C THR A 159 21.60 -1.08 5.96
N ASP A 160 20.41 -1.64 5.79
CA ASP A 160 19.14 -0.93 5.90
C ASP A 160 18.10 -1.79 6.64
N ASN A 161 17.03 -1.15 7.12
CA ASN A 161 15.87 -1.87 7.68
C ASN A 161 14.99 -2.47 6.59
N ILE A 162 14.96 -1.82 5.42
CA ILE A 162 14.08 -2.19 4.32
C ILE A 162 14.91 -2.23 3.03
N GLY A 163 14.84 -3.35 2.33
CA GLY A 163 15.44 -3.55 1.03
C GLY A 163 14.42 -4.10 0.03
N MET A 164 14.93 -4.79 -0.99
CA MET A 164 14.15 -5.50 -2.00
C MET A 164 14.80 -6.87 -2.22
N LEU A 165 14.37 -7.66 -3.22
CA LEU A 165 15.15 -8.82 -3.64
C LEU A 165 16.19 -8.42 -4.68
N THR A 166 17.33 -9.09 -4.67
CA THR A 166 18.23 -9.18 -5.82
C THR A 166 17.65 -10.10 -6.91
N LYS A 167 18.26 -10.09 -8.11
CA LYS A 167 17.89 -11.04 -9.17
C LYS A 167 18.04 -12.51 -8.72
N ASP A 168 19.08 -12.81 -7.96
CA ASP A 168 19.44 -14.19 -7.59
C ASP A 168 18.56 -14.69 -6.44
N GLU A 169 18.24 -13.82 -5.47
CA GLU A 169 17.24 -14.13 -4.45
C GLU A 169 15.84 -14.30 -5.07
N TYR A 170 15.48 -13.49 -6.06
CA TYR A 170 14.23 -13.72 -6.79
C TYR A 170 14.22 -15.11 -7.44
N ILE A 171 15.27 -15.49 -8.16
CA ILE A 171 15.37 -16.83 -8.77
C ILE A 171 15.24 -17.94 -7.73
N LYS A 172 15.86 -17.76 -6.55
CA LYS A 172 15.79 -18.70 -5.42
C LYS A 172 14.37 -18.83 -4.85
N TYR A 173 13.66 -17.72 -4.66
CA TYR A 173 12.38 -17.69 -3.95
C TYR A 173 11.15 -17.68 -4.87
N LYS A 174 11.28 -17.53 -6.20
CA LYS A 174 10.15 -17.36 -7.13
C LYS A 174 9.05 -18.43 -7.02
N GLY A 175 9.38 -19.64 -6.56
CA GLY A 175 8.41 -20.73 -6.38
C GLY A 175 7.38 -20.51 -5.25
N ILE A 176 7.66 -19.59 -4.32
CA ILE A 176 6.76 -19.26 -3.20
C ILE A 176 6.20 -17.83 -3.28
N LEU A 177 6.59 -17.06 -4.29
CA LEU A 177 6.15 -15.67 -4.48
C LEU A 177 4.89 -15.64 -5.35
N ASN A 178 3.94 -14.79 -4.99
CA ASN A 178 2.77 -14.53 -5.82
C ASN A 178 3.05 -13.38 -6.79
N ILE A 179 3.71 -13.69 -7.91
CA ILE A 179 4.01 -12.68 -8.93
C ILE A 179 2.80 -12.47 -9.83
N SER A 180 2.21 -11.28 -9.74
CA SER A 180 1.10 -10.87 -10.61
C SER A 180 1.25 -9.46 -11.17
N LYS A 181 2.33 -8.75 -10.80
CA LYS A 181 2.63 -7.37 -11.19
C LYS A 181 4.09 -7.22 -11.55
N TYR A 182 4.38 -6.21 -12.37
CA TYR A 182 5.76 -5.80 -12.63
C TYR A 182 6.40 -5.31 -11.34
N ASN A 183 7.62 -5.75 -11.10
CA ASN A 183 8.36 -5.39 -9.90
C ASN A 183 9.83 -5.14 -10.20
N TRP A 184 10.39 -4.15 -9.52
CA TRP A 184 11.83 -3.96 -9.51
C TRP A 184 12.52 -5.04 -8.66
N THR A 185 13.76 -5.36 -9.04
CA THR A 185 14.75 -5.96 -8.13
C THR A 185 15.78 -4.88 -7.78
N MET A 186 16.58 -5.05 -6.73
CA MET A 186 17.66 -4.10 -6.41
C MET A 186 18.90 -4.24 -7.31
N SER A 187 18.98 -5.28 -8.12
CA SER A 187 20.16 -5.58 -8.94
C SER A 187 20.05 -4.94 -10.31
N ALA A 188 21.19 -4.65 -10.92
CA ALA A 188 21.24 -4.13 -12.28
C ALA A 188 22.38 -4.76 -13.11
N PRO A 189 22.18 -4.98 -14.43
CA PRO A 189 23.05 -5.83 -15.26
C PRO A 189 24.46 -5.28 -15.47
N SER A 190 24.66 -3.97 -15.45
CA SER A 190 25.96 -3.32 -15.64
C SER A 190 25.91 -1.85 -15.20
N TYR A 191 27.02 -1.27 -14.74
CA TYR A 191 27.10 0.18 -14.43
C TYR A 191 26.88 1.08 -15.64
N ALA A 192 27.19 0.60 -16.85
CA ALA A 192 27.18 1.43 -18.06
C ALA A 192 25.79 1.61 -18.69
N LEU A 193 24.77 0.95 -18.15
CA LEU A 193 23.41 0.98 -18.67
C LEU A 193 22.46 1.64 -17.67
N ASN A 194 21.63 2.56 -18.14
CA ASN A 194 20.51 3.14 -17.39
C ASN A 194 19.36 2.15 -17.27
N GLN A 195 19.65 0.93 -16.82
CA GLN A 195 18.71 -0.17 -16.73
C GLN A 195 18.88 -0.93 -15.41
N ALA A 196 17.80 -1.51 -14.90
CA ALA A 196 17.79 -2.39 -13.75
C ALA A 196 17.03 -3.69 -14.09
N TYR A 197 17.27 -4.75 -13.30
CA TYR A 197 16.49 -5.97 -13.44
C TYR A 197 15.09 -5.78 -12.87
N CYS A 198 14.10 -6.26 -13.61
CA CYS A 198 12.70 -6.28 -13.22
C CYS A 198 12.10 -7.67 -13.43
N ILE A 199 11.00 -7.91 -12.76
CA ILE A 199 10.19 -9.12 -12.88
C ILE A 199 8.90 -8.70 -13.59
N SER A 200 8.55 -9.32 -14.70
CA SER A 200 7.27 -9.08 -15.37
C SER A 200 6.11 -9.70 -14.60
N ASN A 201 4.88 -9.29 -14.91
CA ASN A 201 3.67 -9.80 -14.26
C ASN A 201 3.40 -11.31 -14.49
N ASP A 202 4.13 -11.97 -15.40
CA ASP A 202 4.13 -13.43 -15.61
C ASP A 202 5.33 -14.14 -14.94
N GLY A 203 6.12 -13.43 -14.12
CA GLY A 203 7.23 -14.01 -13.37
C GLY A 203 8.55 -14.14 -14.12
N LYS A 204 8.68 -13.59 -15.33
CA LYS A 204 9.96 -13.62 -16.06
C LYS A 204 10.89 -12.50 -15.58
N LEU A 205 12.17 -12.84 -15.45
CA LEU A 205 13.21 -11.85 -15.20
C LEU A 205 13.55 -11.14 -16.51
N ASN A 206 13.53 -9.82 -16.48
CA ASN A 206 13.82 -8.94 -17.60
C ASN A 206 14.73 -7.79 -17.16
N VAL A 207 15.13 -6.96 -18.11
CA VAL A 207 15.84 -5.69 -17.88
C VAL A 207 14.96 -4.57 -18.41
N ALA A 208 14.90 -3.46 -17.68
CA ALA A 208 14.12 -2.30 -18.09
C ALA A 208 14.85 -0.98 -17.78
N PRO A 209 14.55 0.10 -18.54
CA PRO A 209 15.04 1.45 -18.24
C PRO A 209 14.70 1.89 -16.82
N ILE A 210 15.65 2.51 -16.11
CA ILE A 210 15.50 2.91 -14.70
C ILE A 210 14.36 3.93 -14.44
N ASP A 211 13.92 4.64 -15.47
CA ASP A 211 12.79 5.58 -15.42
C ASP A 211 11.41 4.90 -15.61
N SER A 212 11.40 3.57 -15.87
CA SER A 212 10.17 2.78 -15.93
C SER A 212 9.45 2.77 -14.59
N LYS A 213 8.12 2.79 -14.60
CA LYS A 213 7.30 2.92 -13.39
C LYS A 213 6.73 1.55 -13.00
N TYR A 214 7.46 0.81 -12.15
CA TYR A 214 7.12 -0.56 -11.72
C TYR A 214 6.93 -0.69 -10.21
N GLY A 215 6.33 -1.81 -9.82
CA GLY A 215 6.03 -2.14 -8.44
C GLY A 215 7.28 -2.23 -7.56
N VAL A 216 7.11 -1.84 -6.31
CA VAL A 216 8.12 -1.96 -5.26
C VAL A 216 7.63 -2.96 -4.22
N THR A 217 8.38 -4.04 -4.05
CA THR A 217 8.09 -5.11 -3.09
C THR A 217 9.16 -5.14 -2.00
N PRO A 218 8.90 -4.50 -0.83
CA PRO A 218 9.84 -4.44 0.28
C PRO A 218 10.23 -5.81 0.83
N VAL A 219 11.49 -5.91 1.25
CA VAL A 219 12.03 -7.00 2.05
C VAL A 219 12.47 -6.43 3.40
N ILE A 220 12.04 -7.07 4.48
CA ILE A 220 12.40 -6.72 5.85
C ILE A 220 12.92 -7.93 6.60
N LYS A 221 13.66 -7.69 7.68
CA LYS A 221 14.02 -8.72 8.65
C LYS A 221 13.42 -8.36 10.01
N ILE A 222 12.83 -9.33 10.68
CA ILE A 222 12.26 -9.17 12.01
C ILE A 222 12.84 -10.18 13.00
N SER A 223 12.72 -9.89 14.29
CA SER A 223 13.13 -10.81 15.36
C SER A 223 12.45 -12.18 15.25
N ASN A 224 13.19 -13.25 15.54
CA ASN A 224 12.66 -14.61 15.58
C ASN A 224 11.96 -14.98 16.91
N THR A 225 12.00 -14.08 17.91
CA THR A 225 11.32 -14.24 19.22
C THR A 225 9.89 -13.73 19.24
N ILE A 226 9.33 -13.39 18.08
CA ILE A 226 7.97 -12.85 17.97
C ILE A 226 6.94 -13.95 18.17
N SER A 227 5.92 -13.67 18.98
CA SER A 227 4.85 -14.62 19.32
C SER A 227 3.63 -14.35 18.46
N LEU A 228 2.90 -15.41 18.13
CA LEU A 228 1.70 -15.31 17.31
C LEU A 228 0.43 -15.22 18.16
N LYS A 229 -0.52 -14.38 17.73
CA LYS A 229 -1.84 -14.20 18.33
C LYS A 229 -2.85 -15.18 17.72
N SER A 230 -2.83 -15.34 16.40
CA SER A 230 -3.82 -16.12 15.62
C SER A 230 -3.34 -16.34 14.18
N GLY A 231 -4.16 -17.00 13.37
CA GLY A 231 -3.94 -17.21 11.93
C GLY A 231 -3.35 -18.58 11.61
N GLU A 232 -3.52 -19.00 10.36
CA GLU A 232 -3.09 -20.32 9.86
C GLU A 232 -1.89 -20.24 8.91
N GLY A 233 -1.47 -19.03 8.55
CA GLY A 233 -0.34 -18.80 7.64
C GLY A 233 -0.71 -18.85 6.16
N THR A 234 -1.99 -18.80 5.82
CA THR A 234 -2.45 -18.69 4.42
C THR A 234 -2.65 -17.23 4.03
N LYS A 235 -2.71 -16.88 2.73
CA LYS A 235 -2.98 -15.48 2.29
C LYS A 235 -4.31 -14.94 2.86
N ALA A 236 -5.31 -15.81 3.01
CA ALA A 236 -6.63 -15.48 3.54
C ALA A 236 -6.68 -15.47 5.08
N SER A 237 -5.85 -16.28 5.75
CA SER A 237 -5.73 -16.35 7.21
C SER A 237 -4.27 -16.23 7.63
N PRO A 238 -3.65 -15.04 7.43
CA PRO A 238 -2.24 -14.85 7.73
C PRO A 238 -2.00 -14.89 9.24
N TYR A 239 -0.79 -15.28 9.65
CA TYR A 239 -0.39 -15.20 11.05
C TYR A 239 -0.41 -13.75 11.54
N LYS A 240 -1.08 -13.50 12.68
CA LYS A 240 -1.09 -12.19 13.35
C LYS A 240 -0.10 -12.18 14.51
N LEU A 241 0.68 -11.11 14.64
CA LEU A 241 1.71 -10.97 15.69
C LEU A 241 1.09 -10.45 16.99
N LYS A 242 1.48 -10.97 18.16
CA LYS A 242 1.02 -10.42 19.45
C LYS A 242 1.54 -9.00 19.70
N GLN A 243 2.70 -8.70 19.14
CA GLN A 243 3.41 -7.43 19.26
C GLN A 243 2.84 -6.34 18.34
N GLU A 244 1.90 -6.67 17.45
CA GLU A 244 1.28 -5.65 16.60
C GLU A 244 0.30 -4.80 17.43
N SER A 245 0.45 -3.48 17.35
CA SER A 245 -0.45 -2.55 18.04
C SER A 245 -1.76 -2.44 17.26
N ILE A 246 -2.84 -3.00 17.80
CA ILE A 246 -4.21 -2.77 17.33
C ILE A 246 -4.76 -1.56 18.08
N ALA A 247 -5.45 -0.66 17.35
CA ALA A 247 -6.00 0.53 17.97
C ALA A 247 -7.07 0.19 19.00
N LYS A 248 -7.09 0.93 20.11
CA LYS A 248 -8.21 0.90 21.05
C LYS A 248 -9.24 1.97 20.69
N THR A 249 -10.49 1.73 21.07
CA THR A 249 -11.55 2.74 21.02
C THR A 249 -11.10 4.00 21.75
N GLY A 250 -11.27 5.17 21.12
CA GLY A 250 -10.84 6.48 21.60
C GLY A 250 -9.46 6.92 21.11
N GLU A 251 -8.64 6.03 20.54
CA GLU A 251 -7.36 6.43 19.92
C GLU A 251 -7.60 7.24 18.65
N LYS A 252 -6.73 8.24 18.40
CA LYS A 252 -6.82 9.07 17.19
C LYS A 252 -6.54 8.27 15.94
N LEU A 253 -7.24 8.59 14.86
CA LEU A 253 -7.06 7.91 13.57
C LEU A 253 -5.64 8.11 13.00
N ASN A 254 -5.05 9.28 13.24
CA ASN A 254 -3.72 9.63 12.76
C ASN A 254 -2.55 8.92 13.49
N THR A 255 -2.84 8.02 14.44
CA THR A 255 -1.83 7.12 15.02
C THR A 255 -1.74 5.80 14.26
N ARG A 256 -2.58 5.60 13.25
CA ARG A 256 -2.70 4.37 12.47
C ARG A 256 -1.80 4.35 11.25
N HIS A 257 -1.64 3.17 10.67
CA HIS A 257 -0.59 2.84 9.73
C HIS A 257 -1.12 2.60 8.32
N SER A 258 -0.25 2.81 7.33
CA SER A 258 -0.58 2.60 5.93
C SER A 258 -1.03 1.15 5.67
N GLY A 259 -2.04 0.99 4.82
CA GLY A 259 -2.62 -0.29 4.44
C GLY A 259 -3.79 -0.75 5.30
N GLU A 260 -3.95 -0.25 6.54
CA GLU A 260 -5.09 -0.55 7.41
C GLU A 260 -6.42 -0.03 6.83
N TYR A 261 -7.52 -0.71 7.13
CA TYR A 261 -8.85 -0.45 6.57
C TYR A 261 -9.73 0.37 7.51
N ILE A 262 -10.55 1.24 6.92
CA ILE A 262 -11.56 2.07 7.60
C ILE A 262 -12.90 1.94 6.89
N THR A 263 -14.00 1.92 7.64
CA THR A 263 -15.35 2.14 7.11
C THR A 263 -15.79 3.56 7.39
N TYR A 264 -16.12 4.30 6.34
CA TYR A 264 -16.58 5.69 6.45
C TYR A 264 -17.58 6.00 5.33
N SER A 265 -18.73 6.58 5.70
CA SER A 265 -19.79 6.98 4.77
C SER A 265 -20.26 5.82 3.85
N GLY A 266 -20.35 4.61 4.38
CA GLY A 266 -20.74 3.41 3.62
C GLY A 266 -19.67 2.86 2.66
N PHE A 267 -18.49 3.48 2.57
CA PHE A 267 -17.37 3.01 1.78
C PHE A 267 -16.30 2.35 2.64
N SER A 268 -15.61 1.38 2.04
CA SER A 268 -14.34 0.86 2.55
C SER A 268 -13.19 1.74 2.05
N TRP A 269 -12.33 2.16 2.96
CA TRP A 269 -11.16 2.99 2.70
C TRP A 269 -9.91 2.31 3.22
N ARG A 270 -8.76 2.69 2.67
CA ARG A 270 -7.44 2.30 3.18
C ARG A 270 -6.63 3.52 3.56
N ILE A 271 -5.93 3.45 4.69
CA ILE A 271 -4.99 4.48 5.12
C ILE A 271 -3.81 4.49 4.17
N VAL A 272 -3.55 5.63 3.54
CA VAL A 272 -2.41 5.83 2.65
C VAL A 272 -1.21 6.30 3.45
N ASP A 273 -1.39 7.38 4.22
CA ASP A 273 -0.34 8.01 5.03
C ASP A 273 -0.96 8.96 6.07
N VAL A 274 -0.14 9.45 7.00
CA VAL A 274 -0.46 10.56 7.90
C VAL A 274 0.35 11.78 7.47
N ASN A 275 -0.33 12.84 7.06
CA ASN A 275 0.31 14.04 6.55
C ASN A 275 1.05 14.80 7.67
N THR A 276 1.94 15.71 7.28
CA THR A 276 2.70 16.56 8.24
C THR A 276 1.81 17.44 9.12
N ASN A 277 0.61 17.79 8.65
CA ASN A 277 -0.41 18.50 9.42
C ASN A 277 -1.32 17.57 10.24
N LEU A 278 -0.90 16.31 10.46
CA LEU A 278 -1.58 15.29 11.27
C LEU A 278 -2.95 14.83 10.76
N THR A 279 -3.36 15.25 9.55
CA THR A 279 -4.52 14.67 8.88
C THR A 279 -4.18 13.26 8.35
N THR A 280 -5.18 12.38 8.33
CA THR A 280 -5.01 11.00 7.82
C THR A 280 -5.47 10.95 6.37
N LYS A 281 -4.56 10.68 5.44
CA LYS A 281 -4.90 10.48 4.03
C LYS A 281 -5.43 9.07 3.83
N ILE A 282 -6.63 8.97 3.27
CA ILE A 282 -7.28 7.69 2.97
C ILE A 282 -7.71 7.65 1.50
N VAL A 283 -7.68 6.45 0.91
CA VAL A 283 -8.12 6.20 -0.46
C VAL A 283 -9.27 5.20 -0.48
N CYS A 284 -10.25 5.44 -1.34
CA CYS A 284 -11.38 4.53 -1.49
C CYS A 284 -10.88 3.17 -2.01
N ASN A 285 -11.36 2.11 -1.38
CA ASN A 285 -11.08 0.73 -1.77
C ASN A 285 -12.02 0.25 -2.91
N SER A 286 -12.51 1.18 -3.72
CA SER A 286 -13.41 0.95 -4.86
C SER A 286 -13.16 1.98 -5.95
N ALA A 287 -13.50 1.60 -7.18
CA ALA A 287 -13.38 2.45 -8.36
C ALA A 287 -14.70 3.19 -8.61
N ILE A 288 -14.63 4.52 -8.80
CA ILE A 288 -15.77 5.39 -9.07
C ILE A 288 -15.71 5.88 -10.51
N TRP A 289 -16.73 5.57 -11.30
CA TRP A 289 -16.77 5.87 -12.73
C TRP A 289 -17.22 7.29 -13.04
N PHE A 290 -16.54 7.91 -14.01
CA PHE A 290 -16.90 9.17 -14.65
C PHE A 290 -16.55 9.07 -16.15
N GLN A 291 -16.94 10.05 -16.98
CA GLN A 291 -16.76 10.06 -18.44
C GLN A 291 -15.30 10.31 -18.89
N GLY A 292 -14.32 9.85 -18.11
CA GLY A 292 -12.88 10.08 -18.28
C GLY A 292 -12.31 11.09 -17.29
N PHE A 293 -11.04 11.48 -17.44
CA PHE A 293 -10.42 12.49 -16.59
C PHE A 293 -10.92 13.90 -16.95
N ASP A 294 -11.03 14.20 -18.24
CA ASP A 294 -11.65 15.41 -18.79
C ASP A 294 -12.21 15.14 -20.20
N THR A 295 -13.49 15.43 -20.43
CA THR A 295 -14.16 15.09 -21.70
C THR A 295 -13.70 15.94 -22.89
N ARG A 296 -12.89 16.99 -22.69
CA ARG A 296 -12.30 17.82 -23.75
C ARG A 296 -10.81 17.54 -23.94
N ASN A 297 -10.29 16.49 -23.31
CA ASN A 297 -8.87 16.10 -23.35
C ASN A 297 -7.90 17.09 -22.68
N ILE A 298 -8.34 17.77 -21.61
CA ILE A 298 -7.47 18.67 -20.84
C ILE A 298 -6.92 17.92 -19.61
N PRO A 299 -5.61 17.60 -19.57
CA PRO A 299 -5.03 16.79 -18.51
C PRO A 299 -4.70 17.63 -17.27
N SER A 300 -5.70 18.25 -16.66
CA SER A 300 -5.52 19.07 -15.45
C SER A 300 -6.60 18.73 -14.43
N TYR A 301 -6.25 18.55 -13.16
CA TYR A 301 -7.22 18.30 -12.11
C TYR A 301 -7.88 19.61 -11.67
N ASN A 302 -9.12 19.87 -12.08
CA ASN A 302 -9.78 21.16 -11.84
C ASN A 302 -11.20 21.02 -11.25
N PRO A 303 -11.37 21.21 -9.92
CA PRO A 303 -12.66 21.12 -9.25
C PRO A 303 -13.73 22.12 -9.74
N LYS A 304 -13.33 23.20 -10.42
CA LYS A 304 -14.26 24.22 -10.93
C LYS A 304 -14.78 23.93 -12.33
N ASP A 305 -14.24 22.91 -13.01
CA ASP A 305 -14.57 22.62 -14.40
C ASP A 305 -15.51 21.42 -14.53
N LYS A 306 -16.76 21.67 -14.97
CA LYS A 306 -17.82 20.65 -15.05
C LYS A 306 -17.53 19.46 -15.99
N TYR A 307 -16.55 19.59 -16.88
CA TYR A 307 -16.13 18.50 -17.78
C TYR A 307 -15.03 17.63 -17.18
N ASN A 308 -14.52 18.01 -16.00
CA ASN A 308 -13.39 17.40 -15.34
C ASN A 308 -13.82 16.47 -14.21
N ILE A 309 -13.12 15.36 -14.04
CA ILE A 309 -13.36 14.39 -12.97
C ILE A 309 -13.28 15.04 -11.58
N ALA A 310 -12.41 16.03 -11.42
CA ALA A 310 -12.26 16.75 -10.16
C ALA A 310 -13.55 17.46 -9.73
N ASN A 311 -14.31 18.03 -10.67
CA ASN A 311 -15.58 18.67 -10.36
C ASN A 311 -16.62 17.65 -9.91
N PHE A 312 -16.76 16.53 -10.63
CA PHE A 312 -17.64 15.43 -10.21
C PHE A 312 -17.28 14.94 -8.80
N LEU A 313 -15.99 14.74 -8.52
CA LEU A 313 -15.51 14.27 -7.23
C LEU A 313 -15.79 15.26 -6.09
N ASN A 314 -15.64 16.56 -6.34
CA ASN A 314 -15.80 17.62 -5.33
C ASN A 314 -17.22 18.22 -5.28
N THR A 315 -18.15 17.72 -6.10
CA THR A 315 -19.56 18.13 -6.05
C THR A 315 -20.45 16.91 -5.83
N VAL A 316 -20.62 16.06 -6.84
CA VAL A 316 -21.52 14.91 -6.77
C VAL A 316 -21.04 13.89 -5.74
N PHE A 317 -19.80 13.41 -5.84
CA PHE A 317 -19.29 12.40 -4.91
C PHE A 317 -19.19 12.94 -3.48
N TYR A 318 -18.53 14.09 -3.29
CA TYR A 318 -18.36 14.72 -1.98
C TYR A 318 -19.68 15.02 -1.27
N GLU A 319 -20.70 15.54 -1.97
CA GLU A 319 -21.98 15.88 -1.34
C GLU A 319 -22.79 14.65 -0.91
N ASN A 320 -22.50 13.47 -1.47
CA ASN A 320 -23.09 12.20 -1.04
C ASN A 320 -22.35 11.55 0.14
N LEU A 321 -21.26 12.16 0.65
CA LEU A 321 -20.56 11.65 1.82
C LEU A 321 -21.22 12.11 3.12
N GLU A 322 -21.44 11.17 4.03
CA GLU A 322 -21.86 11.43 5.41
C GLU A 322 -20.72 12.08 6.20
N ASN A 323 -21.08 12.92 7.19
CA ASN A 323 -20.12 13.59 8.07
C ASN A 323 -18.97 14.32 7.32
N LYS A 324 -19.25 14.91 6.15
CA LYS A 324 -18.27 15.60 5.31
C LYS A 324 -17.41 16.67 6.01
N HIS A 325 -17.86 17.20 7.15
CA HIS A 325 -17.08 18.11 8.01
C HIS A 325 -15.87 17.45 8.70
N TRP A 326 -15.69 16.12 8.56
CA TRP A 326 -14.47 15.40 8.93
C TRP A 326 -13.39 15.50 7.86
N ILE A 327 -13.75 15.88 6.63
CA ILE A 327 -12.85 15.99 5.49
C ILE A 327 -12.23 17.38 5.48
N VAL A 328 -10.92 17.44 5.29
CA VAL A 328 -10.14 18.69 5.27
C VAL A 328 -9.82 19.09 3.84
N LEU A 329 -10.09 20.35 3.49
CA LEU A 329 -9.63 20.95 2.24
C LEU A 329 -8.10 20.89 2.19
N SER A 330 -7.57 20.22 1.17
CA SER A 330 -6.15 19.88 1.12
C SER A 330 -5.54 20.21 -0.23
N ASP A 331 -4.24 20.46 -0.25
CA ASP A 331 -3.48 20.67 -1.48
C ASP A 331 -3.09 19.33 -2.12
N TRP A 332 -3.46 19.16 -3.38
CA TRP A 332 -3.17 17.98 -4.17
C TRP A 332 -2.16 18.29 -5.25
N TYR A 333 -1.00 17.63 -5.21
CA TYR A 333 0.10 17.88 -6.15
C TYR A 333 -0.11 17.11 -7.46
N ILE A 334 -0.07 17.83 -8.60
CA ILE A 334 -0.53 17.31 -9.89
C ILE A 334 0.58 16.96 -10.89
N ARG A 335 1.84 17.39 -10.70
CA ARG A 335 2.93 17.14 -11.67
C ARG A 335 3.81 15.94 -11.32
N ASP A 336 4.26 15.22 -12.34
CA ASP A 336 5.29 14.18 -12.20
C ASP A 336 6.68 14.81 -12.07
N ILE A 337 7.07 15.17 -10.86
CA ILE A 337 8.45 15.60 -10.59
C ILE A 337 9.39 14.40 -10.34
N GLY A 338 8.95 13.17 -10.65
CA GLY A 338 9.52 11.96 -10.06
C GLY A 338 9.30 11.93 -8.55
N TYR A 339 9.73 10.85 -7.88
CA TYR A 339 9.89 10.94 -6.43
C TYR A 339 11.18 11.71 -6.12
N MET A 340 11.05 12.97 -5.73
CA MET A 340 12.13 13.73 -5.10
C MET A 340 12.03 13.55 -3.58
N ALA A 341 13.11 13.09 -2.94
CA ALA A 341 13.16 13.06 -1.48
C ALA A 341 12.91 14.48 -0.93
N PRO A 342 12.12 14.63 0.15
CA PRO A 342 11.95 15.93 0.78
C PRO A 342 13.32 16.53 1.14
N ALA A 343 13.56 17.81 0.80
CA ALA A 343 14.76 18.51 1.21
C ALA A 343 14.89 18.45 2.74
N LYS A 344 16.06 18.06 3.24
CA LYS A 344 16.34 18.04 4.68
C LYS A 344 16.47 19.48 5.17
N ASP A 345 16.07 19.74 6.42
CA ASP A 345 16.38 21.00 7.08
C ASP A 345 17.92 21.19 7.10
N PRO A 346 18.47 22.28 6.51
CA PRO A 346 19.91 22.52 6.47
C PRO A 346 20.57 22.60 7.86
N LYS A 347 19.79 22.65 8.94
CA LYS A 347 20.29 22.63 10.33
C LYS A 347 20.51 21.24 10.93
N LYS A 348 20.15 20.16 10.24
CA LYS A 348 20.48 18.78 10.64
C LYS A 348 21.13 18.06 9.47
N SER A 349 22.42 18.31 9.27
CA SER A 349 23.21 17.53 8.31
C SER A 349 23.21 16.06 8.75
N SER A 350 22.69 15.21 7.87
CA SER A 350 22.88 13.78 7.96
C SER A 350 24.25 13.40 7.40
N GLN A 351 24.77 12.25 7.82
CA GLN A 351 25.98 11.57 7.37
C GLN A 351 26.21 11.37 5.84
N TYR A 352 25.41 12.01 4.97
CA TYR A 352 25.48 11.90 3.51
C TYR A 352 26.19 13.09 2.82
N ASP A 353 26.75 14.03 3.58
CA ASP A 353 27.63 15.06 3.02
C ASP A 353 29.05 14.51 2.85
N LYS A 354 29.24 13.64 1.84
CA LYS A 354 30.56 13.41 1.26
C LYS A 354 30.47 13.53 -0.26
N VAL A 355 30.42 14.78 -0.72
CA VAL A 355 30.90 15.15 -2.04
C VAL A 355 32.08 16.10 -1.81
N GLY A 356 33.25 15.74 -2.33
CA GLY A 356 34.51 16.43 -2.08
C GLY A 356 34.46 17.89 -2.50
N ASN A 357 34.69 18.81 -1.57
CA ASN A 357 34.80 20.23 -1.86
C ASN A 357 36.26 20.69 -1.86
N ASN A 358 36.64 21.32 -2.97
CA ASN A 358 37.85 22.10 -3.17
C ASN A 358 37.76 23.40 -2.32
N PRO A 359 38.75 23.77 -1.48
CA PRO A 359 38.55 24.78 -0.43
C PRO A 359 38.43 26.26 -0.85
N ASP A 360 38.71 26.65 -2.10
CA ASP A 360 38.93 28.07 -2.43
C ASP A 360 37.92 28.68 -3.44
N LYS A 361 36.62 28.62 -3.14
CA LYS A 361 35.63 29.51 -3.77
C LYS A 361 34.51 29.89 -2.81
N LYS A 362 34.49 31.16 -2.39
CA LYS A 362 33.35 31.79 -1.72
C LYS A 362 32.53 32.51 -2.79
N VAL A 363 31.34 31.97 -3.10
CA VAL A 363 30.32 32.60 -3.94
C VAL A 363 28.93 32.33 -3.34
N GLU A 364 28.22 33.41 -3.00
CA GLU A 364 26.76 33.50 -2.80
C GLU A 364 26.04 33.02 -4.10
N LYS A 365 25.04 32.15 -4.20
CA LYS A 365 23.98 31.56 -3.35
C LYS A 365 24.06 30.00 -3.35
N SER A 366 23.34 29.33 -2.45
CA SER A 366 23.43 27.86 -2.25
C SER A 366 22.65 27.00 -3.26
N ILE A 367 23.07 25.74 -3.43
CA ILE A 367 22.48 24.70 -4.31
C ILE A 367 20.99 24.41 -4.01
N GLU A 368 20.52 24.72 -2.80
CA GLU A 368 19.09 24.60 -2.47
C GLU A 368 18.24 25.73 -3.05
N GLN A 369 18.72 26.97 -3.13
CA GLN A 369 17.85 28.08 -3.53
C GLN A 369 17.42 28.02 -5.01
N VAL A 370 18.27 27.44 -5.87
CA VAL A 370 18.00 27.28 -7.31
C VAL A 370 17.05 26.10 -7.60
N LYS A 371 17.15 24.99 -6.86
CA LYS A 371 16.22 23.83 -6.95
C LYS A 371 14.85 24.08 -6.31
N TYR A 372 14.79 24.93 -5.29
CA TYR A 372 13.59 25.24 -4.51
C TYR A 372 12.67 26.28 -5.18
N GLU A 373 13.21 27.23 -5.95
CA GLU A 373 12.42 28.26 -6.68
C GLU A 373 11.96 27.82 -8.09
N GLN A 374 12.60 26.80 -8.68
CA GLN A 374 12.28 26.28 -10.03
C GLN A 374 11.16 25.22 -10.02
N ASN A 375 10.90 24.57 -8.89
CA ASN A 375 9.81 23.59 -8.69
C ASN A 375 8.58 24.24 -8.03
N LYS A 376 7.90 25.16 -8.71
CA LYS A 376 6.49 25.49 -8.41
C LYS A 376 5.69 24.19 -8.51
N VAL A 377 5.52 23.47 -7.40
CA VAL A 377 4.70 22.26 -7.39
C VAL A 377 3.27 22.73 -7.62
N GLU A 378 2.79 22.56 -8.85
CA GLU A 378 1.39 22.84 -9.15
C GLU A 378 0.56 21.96 -8.22
N SER A 379 -0.16 22.62 -7.32
CA SER A 379 -1.12 21.99 -6.45
C SER A 379 -2.49 22.62 -6.68
N ILE A 380 -3.50 21.85 -6.35
CA ILE A 380 -4.89 22.31 -6.39
C ILE A 380 -5.54 21.98 -5.06
N SER A 381 -6.16 22.97 -4.43
CA SER A 381 -6.87 22.77 -3.18
C SER A 381 -8.25 22.17 -3.45
N ALA A 382 -8.53 21.00 -2.87
CA ALA A 382 -9.79 20.26 -3.05
C ALA A 382 -10.09 19.38 -1.83
N ASN A 383 -11.37 19.08 -1.58
CA ASN A 383 -11.78 18.17 -0.50
C ASN A 383 -11.51 16.71 -0.89
N VAL A 384 -11.70 16.41 -2.17
CA VAL A 384 -11.47 15.10 -2.77
C VAL A 384 -10.42 15.24 -3.85
N GLY A 385 -9.41 14.37 -3.81
CA GLY A 385 -8.36 14.25 -4.82
C GLY A 385 -8.23 12.81 -5.32
N LEU A 386 -7.08 12.49 -5.91
CA LEU A 386 -6.67 11.13 -6.27
C LEU A 386 -5.25 10.88 -5.75
N LEU A 387 -4.84 9.61 -5.74
CA LEU A 387 -3.44 9.27 -5.46
C LEU A 387 -2.52 9.82 -6.56
N ARG A 388 -1.32 10.24 -6.17
CA ARG A 388 -0.24 10.59 -7.09
C ARG A 388 0.70 9.41 -7.30
N LEU A 389 1.49 9.47 -8.37
CA LEU A 389 2.62 8.58 -8.58
C LEU A 389 3.51 8.51 -7.33
N GLY A 390 3.93 7.30 -6.95
CA GLY A 390 4.82 7.06 -5.82
C GLY A 390 4.16 7.09 -4.44
N GLU A 391 2.84 7.31 -4.36
CA GLU A 391 2.10 7.07 -3.12
C GLU A 391 1.91 5.57 -2.87
N LEU A 392 1.72 5.24 -1.59
CA LEU A 392 1.38 3.89 -1.18
C LEU A 392 -0.01 3.51 -1.74
N ILE A 393 -0.27 2.21 -1.86
CA ILE A 393 -1.60 1.66 -2.22
C ILE A 393 -1.96 1.90 -3.70
N THR A 394 -1.00 2.34 -4.54
CA THR A 394 -1.21 2.49 -5.99
C THR A 394 -1.31 1.14 -6.74
N THR A 395 -0.88 0.04 -6.13
CA THR A 395 -0.82 -1.31 -6.73
C THR A 395 -1.94 -2.25 -6.31
N THR A 396 -2.91 -1.78 -5.53
CA THR A 396 -3.92 -2.66 -4.89
C THR A 396 -4.96 -3.26 -5.84
N ASP A 397 -5.74 -4.18 -5.27
CA ASP A 397 -6.70 -5.12 -5.87
C ASP A 397 -7.94 -4.51 -6.57
N ILE A 398 -7.79 -3.40 -7.27
CA ILE A 398 -8.86 -2.87 -8.12
C ILE A 398 -8.79 -3.56 -9.48
N ASN A 399 -9.87 -4.22 -9.89
CA ASN A 399 -10.00 -4.91 -11.17
C ASN A 399 -10.38 -3.96 -12.32
N ALA A 400 -9.77 -2.77 -12.37
CA ALA A 400 -10.01 -1.76 -13.39
C ALA A 400 -8.81 -0.82 -13.47
N ASP A 401 -8.47 -0.37 -14.68
CA ASP A 401 -7.52 0.73 -14.88
C ASP A 401 -8.07 1.99 -14.21
N TRP A 402 -7.23 2.78 -13.55
CA TRP A 402 -7.73 3.95 -12.82
C TRP A 402 -6.76 5.11 -12.80
N TRP A 403 -7.31 6.32 -12.82
CA TRP A 403 -6.55 7.56 -12.92
C TRP A 403 -5.76 7.89 -11.65
N LEU A 404 -4.50 8.31 -11.84
CA LEU A 404 -3.76 9.08 -10.85
C LEU A 404 -4.04 10.58 -11.05
N ILE A 405 -3.78 11.39 -10.03
CA ILE A 405 -3.80 12.86 -10.17
C ILE A 405 -2.61 13.39 -10.96
N THR A 406 -1.57 12.56 -11.12
CA THR A 406 -0.28 12.96 -11.69
C THR A 406 -0.34 13.07 -13.21
N GLN A 407 0.05 14.23 -13.72
CA GLN A 407 0.25 14.52 -15.14
C GLN A 407 1.73 14.34 -15.52
N PRO A 408 2.03 13.66 -16.65
CA PRO A 408 3.37 13.66 -17.25
C PRO A 408 3.85 15.08 -17.59
N ASN A 409 5.10 15.40 -17.33
CA ASN A 409 5.65 16.75 -17.58
C ASN A 409 5.66 17.15 -19.06
N ASP A 410 5.81 16.18 -19.95
CA ASP A 410 5.99 16.35 -21.39
C ASP A 410 4.68 16.19 -22.18
N SER A 411 3.53 16.12 -21.50
CA SER A 411 2.24 15.90 -22.15
C SER A 411 1.22 17.02 -21.95
N THR A 412 0.60 17.43 -23.06
CA THR A 412 -0.50 18.40 -23.11
C THR A 412 -1.88 17.75 -23.16
N THR A 413 -1.98 16.42 -23.31
CA THR A 413 -3.25 15.69 -23.39
C THR A 413 -3.36 14.49 -22.46
N LYS A 414 -2.24 13.95 -21.95
CA LYS A 414 -2.24 12.68 -21.23
C LYS A 414 -2.19 12.85 -19.72
N ILE A 415 -2.78 11.89 -19.02
CA ILE A 415 -2.70 11.70 -17.56
C ILE A 415 -2.18 10.29 -17.28
N TYR A 416 -1.51 10.11 -16.14
CA TYR A 416 -1.13 8.78 -15.69
C TYR A 416 -2.30 7.99 -15.13
N TYR A 417 -2.35 6.71 -15.48
CA TYR A 417 -3.24 5.74 -14.89
C TYR A 417 -2.45 4.51 -14.46
N VAL A 418 -2.99 3.78 -13.49
CA VAL A 418 -2.50 2.45 -13.13
C VAL A 418 -3.14 1.44 -14.06
N TYR A 419 -2.34 0.70 -14.80
CA TYR A 419 -2.83 -0.43 -15.59
C TYR A 419 -2.97 -1.66 -14.68
N TYR A 420 -4.22 -2.04 -14.38
CA TYR A 420 -4.49 -2.91 -13.24
C TYR A 420 -3.93 -4.32 -13.40
N LEU A 421 -3.92 -4.86 -14.63
CA LEU A 421 -3.48 -6.23 -14.87
C LEU A 421 -2.01 -6.44 -14.53
N SER A 422 -1.15 -5.52 -14.99
CA SER A 422 0.30 -5.68 -14.81
C SER A 422 0.89 -4.79 -13.72
N GLY A 423 0.13 -3.86 -13.14
CA GLY A 423 0.59 -3.02 -12.02
C GLY A 423 1.66 -2.01 -12.40
N ILE A 424 1.58 -1.48 -13.62
CA ILE A 424 2.47 -0.44 -14.14
C ILE A 424 1.75 0.90 -14.21
N ILE A 425 2.51 2.00 -14.28
CA ILE A 425 1.95 3.27 -14.72
C ILE A 425 2.06 3.38 -16.23
N SER A 426 0.94 3.72 -16.85
CA SER A 426 0.85 4.08 -18.26
C SER A 426 0.16 5.42 -18.41
N GLN A 427 0.12 5.94 -19.62
CA GLN A 427 -0.46 7.24 -19.95
C GLN A 427 -1.55 7.07 -21.00
N ALA A 428 -2.64 7.80 -20.82
CA ALA A 428 -3.75 7.83 -21.77
C ALA A 428 -4.27 9.26 -21.91
N ASP A 429 -4.90 9.55 -23.05
CA ASP A 429 -5.59 10.82 -23.25
C ASP A 429 -6.65 11.03 -22.16
N ALA A 430 -6.78 12.26 -21.65
CA ALA A 430 -7.65 12.59 -20.54
C ALA A 430 -9.14 12.29 -20.82
N PHE A 431 -9.58 12.17 -22.07
CA PHE A 431 -10.95 11.74 -22.39
C PHE A 431 -11.18 10.23 -22.24
N THR A 432 -10.13 9.43 -22.01
CA THR A 432 -10.25 7.97 -21.93
C THR A 432 -11.12 7.57 -20.74
N ASN A 433 -12.04 6.63 -20.93
CA ASN A 433 -12.97 6.22 -19.88
C ASN A 433 -12.29 5.26 -18.89
N PHE A 434 -11.59 5.82 -17.90
CA PHE A 434 -11.16 5.11 -16.70
C PHE A 434 -11.81 5.69 -15.44
N PRO A 435 -12.11 4.86 -14.42
CA PRO A 435 -12.57 5.31 -13.13
C PRO A 435 -11.49 6.04 -12.32
N ALA A 436 -11.93 6.69 -11.26
CA ALA A 436 -11.11 7.26 -10.20
C ALA A 436 -11.11 6.38 -8.95
N ARG A 437 -10.04 6.50 -8.16
CA ARG A 437 -10.04 6.13 -6.73
C ARG A 437 -9.98 7.40 -5.91
N PRO A 438 -11.12 7.90 -5.40
CA PRO A 438 -11.14 9.10 -4.58
C PRO A 438 -10.21 8.96 -3.38
N ALA A 439 -9.42 9.98 -3.12
CA ALA A 439 -8.64 10.13 -1.91
C ALA A 439 -9.11 11.38 -1.16
N ILE A 440 -9.11 11.31 0.17
CA ILE A 440 -9.51 12.39 1.07
C ILE A 440 -8.56 12.46 2.26
N ASN A 441 -8.47 13.63 2.90
CA ASN A 441 -7.75 13.79 4.16
C ASN A 441 -8.75 13.98 5.29
N ILE A 442 -8.67 13.09 6.28
CA ILE A 442 -9.51 13.11 7.48
C ILE A 442 -8.82 13.93 8.56
N ASP A 443 -9.59 14.79 9.21
CA ASP A 443 -9.18 15.70 10.27
C ASP A 443 -8.50 14.97 11.45
N GLU A 444 -7.47 15.60 12.04
CA GLU A 444 -6.67 15.03 13.14
C GLU A 444 -7.48 14.71 14.41
N SER A 445 -8.65 15.34 14.57
CA SER A 445 -9.50 15.13 15.74
C SER A 445 -10.30 13.84 15.67
N VAL A 446 -10.40 13.19 14.50
CA VAL A 446 -11.13 11.92 14.33
C VAL A 446 -10.45 10.79 15.11
N TYR A 447 -11.26 9.97 15.77
CA TYR A 447 -10.83 8.84 16.59
C TYR A 447 -11.57 7.56 16.22
N ILE A 448 -10.99 6.43 16.63
CA ILE A 448 -11.48 5.09 16.35
C ILE A 448 -12.57 4.72 17.36
N THR A 449 -13.67 4.17 16.88
CA THR A 449 -14.78 3.68 17.72
C THR A 449 -14.78 2.16 17.87
N GLY A 450 -14.13 1.43 16.96
CA GLY A 450 -13.99 -0.02 17.01
C GLY A 450 -13.32 -0.59 15.77
N GLY A 451 -13.20 -1.92 15.68
CA GLY A 451 -12.54 -2.64 14.58
C GLY A 451 -11.06 -2.97 14.86
N GLU A 452 -10.46 -3.79 14.01
CA GLU A 452 -9.03 -4.18 14.08
C GLU A 452 -8.19 -3.62 12.91
N GLY A 453 -8.80 -2.85 11.99
CA GLY A 453 -8.11 -2.28 10.83
C GLY A 453 -7.81 -3.30 9.72
N THR A 454 -8.40 -4.50 9.78
CA THR A 454 -8.30 -5.51 8.72
C THR A 454 -9.44 -5.35 7.71
N ILE A 455 -9.34 -5.97 6.54
CA ILE A 455 -10.40 -5.91 5.53
C ILE A 455 -11.74 -6.47 6.06
N ASP A 456 -11.69 -7.55 6.85
CA ASP A 456 -12.88 -8.19 7.43
C ASP A 456 -13.39 -7.51 8.70
N ASN A 457 -12.56 -6.69 9.34
CA ASN A 457 -12.90 -5.96 10.56
C ASN A 457 -12.26 -4.55 10.54
N PRO A 458 -12.71 -3.70 9.60
CA PRO A 458 -12.13 -2.37 9.40
C PRO A 458 -12.39 -1.47 10.61
N TYR A 459 -11.55 -0.45 10.79
CA TYR A 459 -11.83 0.56 11.82
C TYR A 459 -13.13 1.31 11.51
N THR A 460 -13.93 1.53 12.54
CA THR A 460 -15.01 2.53 12.54
C THR A 460 -14.51 3.79 13.22
N ILE A 461 -14.99 4.97 12.80
CA ILE A 461 -14.45 6.26 13.22
C ILE A 461 -15.55 7.27 13.57
N ASN A 462 -15.21 8.24 14.42
CA ASN A 462 -16.05 9.38 14.80
C ASN A 462 -15.19 10.63 15.11
N LYS A 463 -15.79 11.82 15.15
CA LYS A 463 -15.11 13.08 15.52
C LYS A 463 -15.57 13.61 16.87
#